data_AF-A0A8T3Y5G1-F1
#
_entry.id   AF-A0A8T3Y5G1-F1
#
_cell.length_a   1.000
_cell.length_b   1.000
_cell.length_c   1.000
_cell.angle_alpha   90.00
_cell.angle_beta   90.00
_cell.angle_gamma   90.00
#
_symmetry.space_group_name_H-M   'P 1'
#
loop_
_entity.id
_entity.type
_entity.pdbx_description
1 polymer ?
#
loop_
_entity_poly.entity_id
_entity_poly.type
_entity_poly.pdbx_seq_one_letter_code
_entity_poly.pdbx_strand_id
1 'polypeptide(L)'
;MDKCRQDFIRYVQSAKAFDLSEKIKLVVFATGIKPAAYVRLKIGPKNLECKAHFEKHLKDCRIKFLRSGPKTYEEISAVKRNAVVWTPAGIWFGYDLFADKRAKQNFLTYKILKSKGQHARADCIGAGIFGYPSCCQKQYTKEHSMNYVRKHYTYYGFYKKTQDVDRKFPYIFHFPCTTTCTRTQTMNARHRALVKRHAPHVFASFTAKHHFTTPVIVDSVSDILDNAGLSIWSRKNGTNAELITKEKINGHHYLVSHLTKKSLLKGEIYPAHMTIRHETGMVTLGKKKGTLARLHHERRIPQWQ
;
A
#
# COMPACT_ATOMS: atom_id res chain seq x y z
N MET A 1 27.09 8.84 3.96
CA MET A 1 26.03 9.25 3.01
C MET A 1 26.35 10.64 2.57
N ASP A 2 26.45 10.86 1.25
CA ASP A 2 26.83 12.16 0.68
C ASP A 2 25.80 13.26 0.97
N LYS A 3 26.21 14.52 0.79
CA LYS A 3 25.38 15.70 1.04
C LYS A 3 24.10 15.67 0.21
N CYS A 4 24.17 15.29 -1.08
CA CYS A 4 23.00 15.28 -1.94
C CYS A 4 21.91 14.33 -1.44
N ARG A 5 22.28 13.12 -1.02
CA ARG A 5 21.35 12.13 -0.45
C ARG A 5 20.75 12.60 0.88
N GLN A 6 21.54 13.31 1.70
CA GLN A 6 21.01 13.93 2.92
C GLN A 6 19.99 15.02 2.59
N ASP A 7 20.30 15.90 1.63
CA ASP A 7 19.42 16.98 1.17
C ASP A 7 18.10 16.42 0.61
N PHE A 8 18.19 15.35 -0.20
CA PHE A 8 17.03 14.62 -0.71
C PHE A 8 16.17 14.04 0.41
N ILE A 9 16.77 13.42 1.44
CA ILE A 9 16.03 12.91 2.59
C ILE A 9 15.35 14.05 3.36
N ARG A 10 16.00 15.21 3.52
CA ARG A 10 15.36 16.38 4.17
C ARG A 10 14.15 16.87 3.39
N TYR A 11 14.24 16.95 2.06
CA TYR A 11 13.10 17.27 1.20
C TYR A 11 11.96 16.25 1.36
N VAL A 12 12.25 14.95 1.31
CA VAL A 12 11.23 13.90 1.45
C VAL A 12 10.50 13.98 2.78
N GLN A 13 11.21 14.33 3.86
CA GLN A 13 10.59 14.48 5.18
C GLN A 13 9.55 15.61 5.19
N SER A 14 9.86 16.78 4.62
CA SER A 14 8.98 17.96 4.63
C SER A 14 7.91 17.94 3.54
N ALA A 15 8.13 17.23 2.43
CA ALA A 15 7.21 17.20 1.30
C ALA A 15 5.83 16.65 1.70
N LYS A 16 4.77 17.40 1.36
CA LYS A 16 3.36 17.02 1.61
C LYS A 16 2.81 16.05 0.56
N ALA A 17 3.54 15.86 -0.54
CA ALA A 17 3.12 15.05 -1.68
C ALA A 17 3.32 13.53 -1.50
N PHE A 18 3.95 13.09 -0.40
CA PHE A 18 4.21 11.68 -0.12
C PHE A 18 3.44 11.23 1.12
N ASP A 19 2.71 10.12 0.98
CA ASP A 19 2.22 9.36 2.13
C ASP A 19 3.41 8.81 2.95
N LEU A 20 3.18 8.43 4.21
CA LEU A 20 4.27 8.00 5.09
C LEU A 20 5.00 6.78 4.53
N SER A 21 4.30 5.78 3.98
CA SER A 21 4.95 4.62 3.34
C SER A 21 5.84 5.00 2.16
N GLU A 22 5.45 5.99 1.35
CA GLU A 22 6.28 6.47 0.24
C GLU A 22 7.53 7.21 0.75
N LYS A 23 7.40 7.98 1.84
CA LYS A 23 8.56 8.59 2.53
C LYS A 23 9.53 7.52 3.05
N ILE A 24 9.01 6.45 3.66
CA ILE A 24 9.84 5.31 4.13
C ILE A 24 10.61 4.69 2.95
N LYS A 25 9.93 4.37 1.84
CA LYS A 25 10.56 3.80 0.65
C LYS A 25 11.68 4.71 0.11
N LEU A 26 11.43 6.01 0.05
CA LEU A 26 12.41 7.00 -0.43
C LEU A 26 13.62 7.10 0.48
N VAL A 27 13.42 7.12 1.80
CA VAL A 27 14.54 7.14 2.76
C VAL A 27 15.37 5.87 2.62
N VAL A 28 14.75 4.70 2.62
CA VAL A 28 15.44 3.41 2.44
C VAL A 28 16.19 3.37 1.10
N PHE A 29 15.60 3.85 0.02
CA PHE A 29 16.29 3.95 -1.27
C PHE A 29 17.48 4.92 -1.23
N ALA A 30 17.32 6.08 -0.60
CA ALA A 30 18.34 7.11 -0.51
C ALA A 30 19.58 6.68 0.27
N THR A 31 19.47 5.70 1.19
CA THR A 31 20.63 5.13 1.87
C THR A 31 21.43 4.14 1.02
N GLY A 32 20.98 3.83 -0.21
CA GLY A 32 21.68 2.94 -1.14
C GLY A 32 21.54 1.45 -0.84
N ILE A 33 20.71 1.06 0.13
CA ILE A 33 20.52 -0.36 0.47
C ILE A 33 19.67 -1.11 -0.57
N LYS A 34 18.83 -0.38 -1.33
CA LYS A 34 17.98 -0.94 -2.38
C LYS A 34 18.43 -0.43 -3.75
N PRO A 35 18.50 -1.30 -4.78
CA PRO A 35 18.87 -0.88 -6.13
C PRO A 35 17.77 -0.03 -6.79
N ALA A 36 16.52 -0.22 -6.38
CA ALA A 36 15.37 0.48 -6.92
C ALA A 36 14.25 0.67 -5.90
N ALA A 37 13.39 1.65 -6.17
CA ALA A 37 12.15 1.88 -5.45
C ALA A 37 11.08 2.44 -6.38
N TYR A 38 9.84 2.03 -6.17
CA TYR A 38 8.68 2.66 -6.77
C TYR A 38 7.97 3.52 -5.72
N VAL A 39 7.70 4.78 -6.04
CA VAL A 39 6.93 5.69 -5.19
C VAL A 39 5.86 6.45 -5.95
N ARG A 40 4.82 6.86 -5.22
CA ARG A 40 3.75 7.72 -5.73
C ARG A 40 3.89 9.11 -5.14
N LEU A 41 3.87 10.11 -6.02
CA LEU A 41 3.85 11.53 -5.68
C LEU A 41 2.43 12.06 -5.94
N LYS A 42 1.69 12.44 -4.90
CA LYS A 42 0.35 13.03 -4.99
C LYS A 42 0.43 14.56 -5.01
N ILE A 43 -0.13 15.15 -6.05
CA ILE A 43 -0.20 16.59 -6.27
C ILE A 43 -1.66 17.02 -6.21
N GLY A 44 -1.94 17.99 -5.36
CA GLY A 44 -3.20 18.68 -5.24
C GLY A 44 -2.97 20.19 -5.06
N PRO A 45 -4.02 20.96 -4.77
CA PRO A 45 -3.94 22.43 -4.71
C PRO A 45 -2.94 22.98 -3.69
N LYS A 46 -2.58 22.19 -2.67
CA LYS A 46 -1.76 22.63 -1.52
C LYS A 46 -0.27 22.28 -1.63
N ASN A 47 0.18 21.69 -2.74
CA ASN A 47 1.55 21.19 -2.90
C ASN A 47 1.99 21.10 -4.38
N LEU A 48 1.55 22.04 -5.22
CA LEU A 48 1.81 22.07 -6.67
C LEU A 48 3.31 22.09 -7.01
N GLU A 49 4.12 22.73 -6.17
CA GLU A 49 5.56 22.86 -6.31
C GLU A 49 6.33 21.55 -6.06
N CYS A 50 5.74 20.60 -5.33
CA CYS A 50 6.42 19.38 -4.91
C CYS A 50 6.91 18.54 -6.10
N LYS A 51 6.22 18.57 -7.24
CA LYS A 51 6.70 17.84 -8.43
C LYS A 51 8.01 18.42 -8.97
N ALA A 52 8.08 19.74 -9.13
CA ALA A 52 9.27 20.40 -9.65
C ALA A 52 10.46 20.20 -8.71
N HIS A 53 10.24 20.37 -7.40
CA HIS A 53 11.28 20.18 -6.39
C HIS A 53 11.77 18.73 -6.31
N PHE A 54 10.85 17.76 -6.39
CA PHE A 54 11.23 16.35 -6.40
C PHE A 54 12.08 16.00 -7.63
N GLU A 55 11.63 16.37 -8.84
CA GLU A 55 12.38 16.09 -10.07
C GLU A 55 13.73 16.82 -10.10
N LYS A 56 13.81 18.02 -9.52
CA LYS A 56 15.09 18.74 -9.34
C LYS A 56 16.04 17.95 -8.45
N HIS A 57 15.61 17.54 -7.25
CA HIS A 57 16.46 16.72 -6.38
C HIS A 57 16.91 15.40 -7.02
N LEU A 58 16.02 14.72 -7.78
CA LEU A 58 16.39 13.51 -8.50
C LEU A 58 17.51 13.78 -9.51
N LYS A 59 17.42 14.90 -10.27
CA LYS A 59 18.45 15.31 -11.24
C LYS A 59 19.76 15.70 -10.57
N ASP A 60 19.69 16.55 -9.54
CA ASP A 60 20.85 17.05 -8.79
C ASP A 60 21.63 15.90 -8.15
N CYS A 61 20.91 14.91 -7.59
CA CYS A 61 21.52 13.70 -7.02
C CYS A 61 21.79 12.58 -8.04
N ARG A 62 21.66 12.88 -9.34
CA ARG A 62 21.91 11.96 -10.46
C ARG A 62 21.13 10.63 -10.36
N ILE A 63 20.01 10.64 -9.64
CA ILE A 63 19.12 9.49 -9.49
C ILE A 63 18.42 9.25 -10.83
N LYS A 64 18.55 8.03 -11.36
CA LYS A 64 17.87 7.66 -12.61
C LYS A 64 16.42 7.34 -12.27
N PHE A 65 15.49 7.82 -13.10
CA PHE A 65 14.07 7.53 -12.89
C PHE A 65 13.30 7.36 -14.19
N LEU A 66 12.17 6.67 -14.10
CA LEU A 66 11.09 6.66 -15.08
C LEU A 66 9.82 7.19 -14.40
N ARG A 67 9.11 8.11 -15.07
CA ARG A 67 7.89 8.72 -14.56
C ARG A 67 6.69 8.21 -15.36
N SER A 68 5.58 7.88 -14.70
CA SER A 68 4.32 7.58 -15.37
C SER A 68 3.64 8.85 -15.93
N GLY A 69 2.63 8.66 -16.77
CA GLY A 69 1.64 9.71 -17.01
C GLY A 69 0.90 10.10 -15.72
N PRO A 70 0.26 11.29 -15.68
CA PRO A 70 -0.57 11.70 -14.56
C PRO A 70 -1.78 10.78 -14.44
N LYS A 71 -2.21 10.51 -13.21
CA LYS A 71 -3.42 9.73 -12.92
C LYS A 71 -4.22 10.44 -11.83
N THR A 72 -5.51 10.63 -12.04
CA THR A 72 -6.38 11.19 -10.99
C THR A 72 -6.45 10.26 -9.79
N TYR A 73 -6.47 10.82 -8.58
CA TYR A 73 -6.93 10.09 -7.40
C TYR A 73 -8.13 10.80 -6.76
N GLU A 74 -8.96 9.99 -6.13
CA GLU A 74 -10.19 10.43 -5.48
C GLU A 74 -10.07 10.19 -3.98
N GLU A 75 -10.82 10.99 -3.22
CA GLU A 75 -11.04 10.77 -1.79
C GLU A 75 -12.55 10.74 -1.52
N ILE A 76 -12.93 10.03 -0.45
CA ILE A 76 -14.29 10.10 0.07
C ILE A 76 -14.47 11.49 0.68
N SER A 77 -15.29 12.30 0.04
CA SER A 77 -15.61 13.65 0.47
C SER A 77 -16.67 13.68 1.58
N ALA A 78 -17.64 12.74 1.50
CA ALA A 78 -18.76 12.62 2.42
C ALA A 78 -19.37 11.20 2.38
N VAL A 79 -20.01 10.83 3.47
CA VAL A 79 -20.91 9.66 3.58
C VAL A 79 -22.29 10.19 3.97
N LYS A 80 -23.26 10.14 3.05
CA LYS A 80 -24.60 10.73 3.23
C LYS A 80 -25.68 9.69 2.95
N ARG A 81 -26.60 9.48 3.91
CA ARG A 81 -27.66 8.46 3.80
C ARG A 81 -27.06 7.10 3.41
N ASN A 82 -27.35 6.60 2.21
CA ASN A 82 -26.84 5.35 1.63
C ASN A 82 -25.81 5.57 0.50
N ALA A 83 -25.22 6.76 0.38
CA ALA A 83 -24.22 7.09 -0.64
C ALA A 83 -22.85 7.39 -0.01
N VAL A 84 -21.80 6.81 -0.59
CA VAL A 84 -20.40 7.17 -0.34
C VAL A 84 -19.93 8.04 -1.51
N VAL A 85 -19.65 9.31 -1.24
CA VAL A 85 -19.37 10.31 -2.29
C VAL A 85 -17.87 10.50 -2.47
N TRP A 86 -17.38 10.14 -3.65
CA TRP A 86 -15.99 10.27 -4.07
C TRP A 86 -15.80 11.50 -4.94
N THR A 87 -14.76 12.27 -4.65
CA THR A 87 -14.41 13.46 -5.44
C THR A 87 -12.94 13.42 -5.83
N PRO A 88 -12.58 13.92 -7.03
CA PRO A 88 -11.20 14.13 -7.42
C PRO A 88 -10.49 15.00 -6.38
N ALA A 89 -9.40 14.47 -5.81
CA ALA A 89 -8.60 15.17 -4.80
C ALA A 89 -7.29 15.72 -5.39
N GLY A 90 -6.88 15.19 -6.54
CA GLY A 90 -5.69 15.64 -7.27
C GLY A 90 -5.24 14.62 -8.30
N ILE A 91 -3.98 14.76 -8.71
CA ILE A 91 -3.29 13.82 -9.60
C ILE A 91 -2.11 13.19 -8.88
N TRP A 92 -1.73 12.00 -9.29
CA TRP A 92 -0.50 11.36 -8.83
C TRP A 92 0.36 10.91 -10.00
N PHE A 93 1.66 10.90 -9.74
CA PHE A 93 2.69 10.40 -10.64
C PHE A 93 3.42 9.24 -9.98
N GLY A 94 3.56 8.13 -10.70
CA GLY A 94 4.42 7.02 -10.30
C GLY A 94 5.85 7.26 -10.75
N TYR A 95 6.81 7.01 -9.86
CA TYR A 95 8.23 7.11 -10.16
C TYR A 95 8.93 5.79 -9.83
N ASP A 96 9.49 5.15 -10.85
CA ASP A 96 10.46 4.07 -10.68
C ASP A 96 11.86 4.72 -10.58
N LEU A 97 12.48 4.62 -9.41
CA LEU A 97 13.81 5.16 -9.11
C LEU A 97 14.86 4.05 -9.16
N PHE A 98 16.04 4.37 -9.67
CA PHE A 98 17.16 3.43 -9.81
C PHE A 98 18.46 4.04 -9.28
N ALA A 99 19.21 3.24 -8.53
CA ALA A 99 20.50 3.62 -8.00
C ALA A 99 21.53 3.89 -9.11
N ASP A 100 21.45 3.12 -10.21
CA ASP A 100 22.39 3.20 -11.33
C ASP A 100 21.75 2.79 -12.67
N LYS A 101 22.56 2.83 -13.75
CA LYS A 101 22.14 2.44 -15.11
C LYS A 101 21.80 0.95 -15.20
N ARG A 102 22.49 0.08 -14.45
CA ARG A 102 22.28 -1.38 -14.48
C ARG A 102 20.92 -1.73 -13.88
N ALA A 103 20.56 -1.15 -12.74
CA ALA A 103 19.24 -1.32 -12.13
C ALA A 103 18.11 -0.84 -13.06
N LYS A 104 18.29 0.30 -13.75
CA LYS A 104 17.36 0.76 -14.77
C LYS A 104 17.23 -0.23 -15.93
N GLN A 105 18.35 -0.74 -16.45
CA GLN A 105 18.33 -1.69 -17.57
C GLN A 105 17.65 -3.01 -17.19
N ASN A 106 17.94 -3.55 -16.00
CA ASN A 106 17.26 -4.73 -15.48
C ASN A 106 15.74 -4.50 -15.39
N PHE A 107 15.32 -3.32 -14.95
CA PHE A 107 13.90 -2.97 -14.88
C PHE A 107 13.24 -2.90 -16.26
N LEU A 108 13.94 -2.37 -17.27
CA LEU A 108 13.44 -2.38 -18.65
C LEU A 108 13.29 -3.81 -19.17
N THR A 109 14.27 -4.69 -18.92
CA THR A 109 14.18 -6.12 -19.24
C THR A 109 12.99 -6.78 -18.53
N TYR A 110 12.81 -6.51 -17.23
CA TYR A 110 11.66 -6.97 -16.46
C TYR A 110 10.33 -6.57 -17.11
N LYS A 111 10.17 -5.32 -17.54
CA LYS A 111 8.95 -4.85 -18.21
C LYS A 111 8.70 -5.58 -19.53
N ILE A 112 9.74 -5.81 -20.33
CA ILE A 112 9.66 -6.56 -21.60
C ILE A 112 9.23 -8.01 -21.34
N LEU A 113 9.78 -8.67 -20.31
CA LEU A 113 9.39 -10.03 -19.98
C LEU A 113 7.92 -10.12 -19.55
N LYS A 114 7.44 -9.15 -18.75
CA LYS A 114 6.02 -9.09 -18.36
C LYS A 114 5.11 -8.91 -19.57
N SER A 115 5.46 -8.04 -20.52
CA SER A 115 4.63 -7.85 -21.72
C SER A 115 4.61 -9.07 -22.64
N LYS A 116 5.63 -9.93 -22.57
CA LYS A 116 5.70 -11.22 -23.28
C LYS A 116 5.06 -12.39 -22.52
N GLY A 117 4.37 -12.14 -21.40
CA GLY A 117 3.76 -13.20 -20.57
C GLY A 117 4.78 -14.10 -19.83
N GLN A 118 6.07 -13.75 -19.83
CA GLN A 118 7.12 -14.54 -19.18
C GLN A 118 7.21 -14.24 -17.68
N HIS A 119 6.11 -14.43 -16.95
CA HIS A 119 5.93 -13.98 -15.57
C HIS A 119 6.98 -14.54 -14.60
N ALA A 120 7.28 -15.84 -14.64
CA ALA A 120 8.26 -16.46 -13.74
C ALA A 120 9.67 -15.85 -13.91
N ARG A 121 10.11 -15.63 -15.16
CA ARG A 121 11.41 -14.98 -15.44
C ARG A 121 11.38 -13.51 -15.03
N ALA A 122 10.27 -12.81 -15.29
CA ALA A 122 10.11 -11.43 -14.87
C ALA A 122 10.21 -11.30 -13.34
N ASP A 123 9.55 -12.16 -12.57
CA ASP A 123 9.59 -12.10 -11.11
C ASP A 123 10.98 -12.36 -10.53
N CYS A 124 11.77 -13.26 -11.15
CA CYS A 124 13.18 -13.44 -10.79
C CYS A 124 13.97 -12.16 -10.93
N ILE A 125 13.84 -11.46 -12.06
CA ILE A 125 14.54 -10.20 -12.30
C ILE A 125 14.00 -9.11 -11.35
N GLY A 126 12.68 -9.02 -11.18
CA GLY A 126 12.01 -8.09 -10.29
C GLY A 126 12.50 -8.22 -8.84
N ALA A 127 12.56 -9.44 -8.31
CA ALA A 127 13.08 -9.70 -6.97
C ALA A 127 14.52 -9.22 -6.81
N GLY A 128 15.37 -9.43 -7.82
CA GLY A 128 16.73 -8.90 -7.84
C GLY A 128 16.78 -7.36 -7.83
N ILE A 129 15.99 -6.70 -8.68
CA ILE A 129 15.92 -5.23 -8.78
C ILE A 129 15.52 -4.59 -7.45
N PHE A 130 14.54 -5.18 -6.77
CA PHE A 130 13.99 -4.62 -5.54
C PHE A 130 14.61 -5.21 -4.27
N GLY A 131 15.59 -6.11 -4.39
CA GLY A 131 16.34 -6.70 -3.28
C GLY A 131 15.52 -7.64 -2.39
N TYR A 132 14.61 -8.42 -2.96
CA TYR A 132 13.72 -9.32 -2.21
C TYR A 132 14.40 -10.67 -1.90
N PRO A 133 14.16 -11.27 -0.73
CA PRO A 133 14.73 -12.57 -0.39
C PRO A 133 14.24 -13.65 -1.36
N SER A 134 15.13 -14.53 -1.81
CA SER A 134 14.79 -15.60 -2.76
C SER A 134 13.70 -16.56 -2.22
N CYS A 135 13.60 -16.77 -0.92
CA CYS A 135 12.52 -17.54 -0.31
C CYS A 135 11.14 -16.87 -0.48
N CYS A 136 11.07 -15.54 -0.36
CA CYS A 136 9.84 -14.78 -0.54
C CYS A 136 9.42 -14.78 -2.01
N GLN A 137 10.38 -14.60 -2.92
CA GLN A 137 10.14 -14.72 -4.35
C GLN A 137 9.60 -16.10 -4.74
N LYS A 138 10.24 -17.19 -4.31
CA LYS A 138 9.78 -18.56 -4.61
C LYS A 138 8.34 -18.78 -4.15
N GLN A 139 7.97 -18.26 -2.98
CA GLN A 139 6.60 -18.37 -2.49
C GLN A 139 5.63 -17.53 -3.31
N TYR A 140 5.99 -16.28 -3.62
CA TYR A 140 5.19 -15.38 -4.46
C TYR A 140 4.89 -16.00 -5.83
N THR A 141 5.88 -16.60 -6.49
CA THR A 141 5.69 -17.29 -7.78
C THR A 141 4.76 -18.49 -7.68
N LYS A 142 4.79 -19.27 -6.58
CA LYS A 142 3.83 -20.36 -6.37
C LYS A 142 2.40 -19.84 -6.23
N GLU A 143 2.24 -18.72 -5.53
CA GLU A 143 0.94 -18.11 -5.24
C GLU A 143 0.31 -17.36 -6.42
N HIS A 144 0.99 -17.28 -7.56
CA HIS A 144 0.35 -16.89 -8.84
C HIS A 144 -0.67 -17.91 -9.32
N SER A 145 -0.51 -19.18 -8.92
CA SER A 145 -1.46 -20.23 -9.27
C SER A 145 -2.65 -20.20 -8.33
N MET A 146 -3.83 -19.88 -8.85
CA MET A 146 -5.09 -20.01 -8.09
C MET A 146 -5.29 -21.42 -7.53
N ASN A 147 -4.86 -22.46 -8.26
CA ASN A 147 -4.89 -23.84 -7.79
C ASN A 147 -3.99 -24.06 -6.58
N TYR A 148 -2.78 -23.51 -6.59
CA TYR A 148 -1.89 -23.56 -5.43
C TYR A 148 -2.53 -22.86 -4.23
N VAL A 149 -3.05 -21.63 -4.43
CA VAL A 149 -3.69 -20.85 -3.36
C VAL A 149 -4.87 -21.62 -2.76
N ARG A 150 -5.77 -22.14 -3.59
CA ARG A 150 -6.94 -22.94 -3.18
C ARG A 150 -6.56 -24.19 -2.39
N LYS A 151 -5.48 -24.88 -2.79
CA LYS A 151 -5.03 -26.12 -2.14
C LYS A 151 -4.39 -25.88 -0.77
N HIS A 152 -3.70 -24.75 -0.60
CA HIS A 152 -2.87 -24.51 0.59
C HIS A 152 -3.47 -23.52 1.59
N TYR A 153 -4.53 -22.81 1.22
CA TYR A 153 -5.17 -21.83 2.08
C TYR A 153 -6.69 -22.02 2.15
N THR A 154 -7.22 -21.70 3.33
CA THR A 154 -8.64 -21.32 3.45
C THR A 154 -8.77 -19.82 3.19
N TYR A 155 -9.99 -19.34 2.88
CA TYR A 155 -10.26 -17.91 2.73
C TYR A 155 -9.66 -17.11 3.89
N TYR A 156 -10.02 -17.47 5.13
CA TYR A 156 -9.55 -16.76 6.32
C TYR A 156 -8.03 -16.89 6.49
N GLY A 157 -7.48 -18.08 6.23
CA GLY A 157 -6.04 -18.33 6.35
C GLY A 157 -5.19 -17.47 5.40
N PHE A 158 -5.64 -17.29 4.15
CA PHE A 158 -4.95 -16.47 3.17
C PHE A 158 -4.92 -14.98 3.57
N TYR A 159 -6.08 -14.40 3.84
CA TYR A 159 -6.16 -12.98 4.25
C TYR A 159 -5.49 -12.74 5.61
N LYS A 160 -5.57 -13.71 6.55
CA LYS A 160 -4.87 -13.62 7.83
C LYS A 160 -3.38 -13.56 7.64
N LYS A 161 -2.81 -14.42 6.78
CA LYS A 161 -1.39 -14.41 6.44
C LYS A 161 -0.99 -13.02 5.93
N THR A 162 -1.69 -12.48 4.93
CA THR A 162 -1.43 -11.16 4.34
C THR A 162 -1.44 -10.05 5.39
N GLN A 163 -2.48 -9.98 6.22
CA GLN A 163 -2.58 -8.95 7.27
C GLN A 163 -1.57 -9.14 8.41
N ASP A 164 -1.21 -10.38 8.75
CA ASP A 164 -0.19 -10.65 9.78
C ASP A 164 1.21 -10.24 9.28
N VAL A 165 1.56 -10.49 8.02
CA VAL A 165 2.87 -10.11 7.47
C VAL A 165 3.03 -8.60 7.38
N ASP A 166 2.01 -7.87 6.92
CA ASP A 166 2.04 -6.40 6.84
C ASP A 166 2.26 -5.77 8.22
N ARG A 167 1.54 -6.27 9.24
CA ARG A 167 1.69 -5.79 10.62
C ARG A 167 3.07 -6.10 11.21
N LYS A 168 3.60 -7.29 10.91
CA LYS A 168 4.87 -7.74 11.47
C LYS A 168 6.07 -7.10 10.78
N PHE A 169 5.95 -6.77 9.50
CA PHE A 169 7.04 -6.25 8.67
C PHE A 169 6.70 -4.89 8.01
N PRO A 170 6.39 -3.85 8.79
CA PRO A 170 5.88 -2.58 8.26
C PRO A 170 6.88 -1.77 7.42
N TYR A 171 8.17 -2.14 7.41
CA TYR A 171 9.21 -1.50 6.58
C TYR A 171 9.52 -2.31 5.32
N ILE A 172 8.71 -3.32 5.02
CA ILE A 172 8.87 -4.22 3.89
C ILE A 172 7.74 -3.99 2.89
N PHE A 173 8.11 -3.83 1.62
CA PHE A 173 7.19 -3.50 0.52
C PHE A 173 7.17 -4.61 -0.55
N HIS A 174 7.39 -5.86 -0.13
CA HIS A 174 7.17 -7.07 -0.92
C HIS A 174 6.34 -8.04 -0.10
N PHE A 175 5.79 -9.07 -0.74
CA PHE A 175 4.99 -10.08 -0.08
C PHE A 175 5.88 -11.14 0.61
N PRO A 176 6.03 -11.14 1.96
CA PRO A 176 6.89 -12.09 2.64
C PRO A 176 6.31 -13.50 2.61
N CYS A 177 7.15 -14.53 2.52
CA CYS A 177 6.66 -15.91 2.46
C CYS A 177 5.90 -16.35 3.72
N THR A 178 6.34 -15.92 4.91
CA THR A 178 5.71 -16.21 6.20
C THR A 178 5.97 -15.09 7.21
N THR A 179 5.20 -15.08 8.30
CA THR A 179 5.43 -14.19 9.46
C THR A 179 6.71 -14.54 10.24
N THR A 180 7.33 -15.69 9.98
CA THR A 180 8.55 -16.17 10.66
C THR A 180 9.79 -16.09 9.78
N CYS A 181 9.69 -15.51 8.58
CA CYS A 181 10.80 -15.45 7.64
C CYS A 181 11.97 -14.62 8.20
N THR A 182 13.06 -15.29 8.59
CA THR A 182 14.26 -14.69 9.19
C THR A 182 14.90 -13.64 8.27
N ARG A 183 14.96 -13.90 6.95
CA ARG A 183 15.52 -12.94 5.98
C ARG A 183 14.71 -11.64 5.94
N THR A 184 13.38 -11.74 6.01
CA THR A 184 12.50 -10.57 6.06
C THR A 184 12.60 -9.86 7.41
N GLN A 185 12.72 -10.59 8.52
CA GLN A 185 12.96 -9.99 9.85
C GLN A 185 14.23 -9.15 9.87
N THR A 186 15.35 -9.68 9.40
CA THR A 186 16.63 -8.97 9.30
C THR A 186 16.51 -7.73 8.42
N MET A 187 15.88 -7.87 7.24
CA MET A 187 15.67 -6.74 6.33
C MET A 187 14.79 -5.64 6.96
N ASN A 188 13.71 -6.02 7.64
CA ASN A 188 12.78 -5.10 8.29
C ASN A 188 13.48 -4.33 9.42
N ALA A 189 14.26 -5.03 10.25
CA ALA A 189 15.05 -4.42 11.31
C ALA A 189 16.08 -3.42 10.75
N ARG A 190 16.76 -3.78 9.66
CA ARG A 190 17.72 -2.91 8.98
C ARG A 190 17.05 -1.67 8.40
N HIS A 191 15.93 -1.81 7.69
CA HIS A 191 15.17 -0.68 7.15
C HIS A 191 14.68 0.24 8.28
N ARG A 192 14.12 -0.33 9.35
CA ARG A 192 13.69 0.42 10.54
C ARG A 192 14.81 1.26 11.13
N ALA A 193 16.00 0.67 11.30
CA ALA A 193 17.16 1.38 11.84
C ALA A 193 17.60 2.54 10.93
N LEU A 194 17.60 2.34 9.61
CA LEU A 194 17.93 3.39 8.64
C LEU A 194 16.94 4.56 8.69
N VAL A 195 15.63 4.28 8.72
CA VAL A 195 14.62 5.32 8.82
C VAL A 195 14.76 6.07 10.15
N LYS A 196 14.89 5.35 11.27
CA LYS A 196 15.06 5.97 12.60
C LYS A 196 16.27 6.91 12.63
N ARG A 197 17.38 6.51 12.01
CA ARG A 197 18.63 7.29 11.98
C ARG A 197 18.56 8.50 11.05
N HIS A 198 18.00 8.34 9.85
CA HIS A 198 18.11 9.36 8.80
C HIS A 198 16.87 10.22 8.63
N ALA A 199 15.72 9.77 9.12
CA ALA A 199 14.46 10.49 9.04
C ALA A 199 13.63 10.33 10.33
N PRO A 200 14.13 10.84 11.49
CA PRO A 200 13.51 10.60 12.79
C PRO A 200 12.07 11.11 12.89
N HIS A 201 11.72 12.21 12.22
CA HIS A 201 10.35 12.73 12.21
C HIS A 201 9.38 11.81 11.44
N VAL A 202 9.83 11.25 10.30
CA VAL A 202 9.05 10.26 9.56
C VAL A 202 8.92 8.98 10.37
N PHE A 203 9.99 8.53 11.03
CA PHE A 203 9.95 7.38 11.93
C PHE A 203 8.93 7.57 13.07
N ALA A 204 8.98 8.71 13.76
CA ALA A 204 8.05 9.02 14.84
C ALA A 204 6.61 9.03 14.34
N SER A 205 6.32 9.73 13.23
CA SER A 205 4.99 9.79 12.63
C SER A 205 4.48 8.42 12.17
N PHE A 206 5.32 7.61 11.55
CA PHE A 206 4.95 6.28 11.06
C PHE A 206 4.69 5.28 12.19
N THR A 207 5.43 5.40 13.30
CA THR A 207 5.31 4.50 14.46
C THR A 207 4.28 4.95 15.48
N ALA A 208 3.77 6.19 15.36
CA ALA A 208 2.73 6.73 16.20
C ALA A 208 1.50 5.81 16.18
N LYS A 209 0.93 5.63 17.37
CA LYS A 209 -0.26 4.81 17.59
C LYS A 209 -1.41 5.76 17.85
N HIS A 210 -2.42 5.69 17.01
CA HIS A 210 -3.62 6.50 17.17
C HIS A 210 -4.83 5.62 17.46
N HIS A 211 -5.64 6.06 18.41
CA HIS A 211 -6.84 5.39 18.86
C HIS A 211 -8.05 6.23 18.50
N PHE A 212 -9.03 5.61 17.88
CA PHE A 212 -10.27 6.27 17.46
C PHE A 212 -11.46 5.38 17.80
N THR A 213 -12.57 6.03 18.15
CA THR A 213 -13.87 5.37 18.22
C THR A 213 -14.78 6.07 17.24
N THR A 214 -15.24 5.35 16.22
CA THR A 214 -16.15 5.91 15.22
C THR A 214 -17.03 4.79 14.65
N PRO A 215 -18.27 5.06 14.25
CA PRO A 215 -19.04 4.10 13.47
C PRO A 215 -18.35 3.83 12.13
N VAL A 216 -18.40 2.57 11.70
CA VAL A 216 -17.93 2.12 10.39
C VAL A 216 -19.06 1.46 9.62
N ILE A 217 -18.96 1.54 8.30
CA ILE A 217 -19.88 0.91 7.36
C ILE A 217 -19.12 -0.19 6.64
N VAL A 218 -19.71 -1.38 6.55
CA VAL A 218 -19.20 -2.46 5.70
C VAL A 218 -19.44 -2.06 4.24
N ASP A 219 -18.38 -1.85 3.48
CA ASP A 219 -18.48 -1.36 2.10
C ASP A 219 -18.45 -2.48 1.07
N SER A 220 -17.44 -3.34 1.16
CA SER A 220 -17.24 -4.44 0.25
C SER A 220 -16.67 -5.64 0.99
N VAL A 221 -16.81 -6.83 0.41
CA VAL A 221 -16.15 -8.05 0.89
C VAL A 221 -15.17 -8.48 -0.18
N SER A 222 -13.90 -8.60 0.18
CA SER A 222 -12.87 -9.06 -0.74
C SER A 222 -13.09 -10.52 -1.08
N ASP A 223 -12.87 -10.89 -2.33
CA ASP A 223 -12.83 -12.29 -2.74
C ASP A 223 -11.83 -12.47 -3.88
N ILE A 224 -11.32 -13.69 -4.02
CA ILE A 224 -10.54 -14.07 -5.20
C ILE A 224 -11.47 -14.89 -6.08
N LEU A 225 -11.76 -14.35 -7.26
CA LEU A 225 -12.64 -14.97 -8.24
C LEU A 225 -11.79 -15.59 -9.36
N ASP A 226 -12.25 -16.71 -9.90
CA ASP A 226 -11.71 -17.27 -11.14
C ASP A 226 -12.22 -16.52 -12.38
N ASN A 227 -11.84 -17.00 -13.55
CA ASN A 227 -12.23 -16.38 -14.83
C ASN A 227 -13.75 -16.46 -15.10
N ALA A 228 -14.49 -17.33 -14.41
CA ALA A 228 -15.95 -17.43 -14.49
C ALA A 228 -16.65 -16.52 -13.45
N GLY A 229 -15.90 -15.77 -12.66
CA GLY A 229 -16.44 -14.93 -11.59
C GLY A 229 -16.82 -15.71 -10.33
N LEU A 230 -16.40 -16.98 -10.21
CA LEU A 230 -16.71 -17.81 -9.07
C LEU A 230 -15.59 -17.74 -8.02
N SER A 231 -15.96 -17.78 -6.75
CA SER A 231 -15.00 -17.84 -5.64
C SER A 231 -14.08 -19.05 -5.76
N ILE A 232 -12.76 -18.84 -5.74
CA ILE A 232 -11.80 -19.95 -5.76
C ILE A 232 -11.80 -20.78 -4.46
N TRP A 233 -12.39 -20.26 -3.39
CA TRP A 233 -12.36 -20.90 -2.09
C TRP A 233 -13.42 -21.99 -1.99
N SER A 234 -13.00 -23.23 -1.75
CA SER A 234 -13.91 -24.34 -1.44
C SER A 234 -14.64 -24.14 -0.11
N ARG A 235 -14.05 -23.40 0.83
CA ARG A 235 -14.66 -23.06 2.12
C ARG A 235 -14.43 -21.59 2.48
N LYS A 236 -15.50 -20.79 2.48
CA LYS A 236 -15.52 -19.42 3.00
C LYS A 236 -15.69 -19.44 4.52
N ASN A 237 -14.60 -19.73 5.24
CA ASN A 237 -14.57 -19.81 6.70
C ASN A 237 -14.33 -18.45 7.41
N GLY A 238 -14.64 -17.35 6.73
CA GLY A 238 -14.53 -15.98 7.24
C GLY A 238 -14.85 -14.94 6.19
N THR A 239 -14.63 -13.68 6.54
CA THR A 239 -14.96 -12.50 5.73
C THR A 239 -13.86 -11.46 5.90
N ASN A 240 -13.28 -11.02 4.79
CA ASN A 240 -12.39 -9.86 4.72
C ASN A 240 -13.19 -8.70 4.17
N ALA A 241 -13.70 -7.86 5.07
CA ALA A 241 -14.50 -6.70 4.70
C ALA A 241 -13.60 -5.46 4.54
N GLU A 242 -13.93 -4.61 3.58
CA GLU A 242 -13.48 -3.21 3.58
C GLU A 242 -14.49 -2.37 4.37
N LEU A 243 -13.98 -1.60 5.33
CA LEU A 243 -14.77 -0.76 6.20
C LEU A 243 -14.48 0.72 5.91
N ILE A 244 -15.53 1.53 5.82
CA ILE A 244 -15.44 2.99 5.69
C ILE A 244 -15.75 3.62 7.04
N THR A 245 -14.92 4.54 7.53
CA THR A 245 -15.28 5.36 8.70
C THR A 245 -16.42 6.32 8.35
N LYS A 246 -17.49 6.32 9.15
CA LYS A 246 -18.64 7.20 8.90
C LYS A 246 -18.30 8.67 9.12
N GLU A 247 -17.38 8.94 10.04
CA GLU A 247 -16.86 10.28 10.32
C GLU A 247 -15.43 10.43 9.81
N LYS A 248 -15.03 11.69 9.64
CA LYS A 248 -13.66 12.04 9.28
C LYS A 248 -12.77 11.95 10.52
N ILE A 249 -11.64 11.29 10.37
CA ILE A 249 -10.54 11.28 11.33
C ILE A 249 -9.42 12.10 10.69
N ASN A 250 -8.91 13.12 11.38
CA ASN A 250 -7.88 14.01 10.83
C ASN A 250 -8.21 14.58 9.44
N GLY A 251 -9.50 14.88 9.20
CA GLY A 251 -9.98 15.43 7.92
C GLY A 251 -10.28 14.42 6.82
N HIS A 252 -10.03 13.11 7.03
CA HIS A 252 -10.24 12.07 6.02
C HIS A 252 -11.16 10.96 6.50
N HIS A 253 -11.94 10.37 5.58
CA HIS A 253 -12.55 9.06 5.82
C HIS A 253 -11.51 7.98 5.53
N TYR A 254 -11.45 6.96 6.39
CA TYR A 254 -10.51 5.85 6.23
C TYR A 254 -11.20 4.63 5.63
N LEU A 255 -10.48 3.96 4.72
CA LEU A 255 -10.76 2.59 4.29
C LEU A 255 -9.87 1.65 5.09
N VAL A 256 -10.48 0.67 5.76
CA VAL A 256 -9.73 -0.30 6.58
C VAL A 256 -10.21 -1.70 6.30
N SER A 257 -9.25 -2.58 5.96
CA SER A 257 -9.52 -4.00 5.81
C SER A 257 -9.71 -4.65 7.19
N HIS A 258 -10.80 -5.40 7.35
CA HIS A 258 -11.17 -6.10 8.57
C HIS A 258 -11.46 -7.57 8.27
N LEU A 259 -10.57 -8.44 8.76
CA LEU A 259 -10.76 -9.88 8.68
C LEU A 259 -11.46 -10.40 9.94
N THR A 260 -12.55 -11.13 9.73
CA THR A 260 -13.33 -11.76 10.81
C THR A 260 -13.82 -13.14 10.40
N LYS A 261 -14.21 -13.96 11.37
CA LYS A 261 -14.93 -15.22 11.13
C LYS A 261 -16.45 -15.04 11.06
N LYS A 262 -16.95 -13.86 11.44
CA LYS A 262 -18.37 -13.52 11.37
C LYS A 262 -18.73 -13.11 9.94
N SER A 263 -19.95 -13.44 9.51
CA SER A 263 -20.49 -12.89 8.28
C SER A 263 -20.73 -11.39 8.46
N LEU A 264 -20.33 -10.60 7.46
CA LEU A 264 -20.58 -9.16 7.37
C LEU A 264 -21.19 -8.88 6.01
N LEU A 265 -22.24 -8.07 5.98
CA LEU A 265 -22.95 -7.70 4.76
C LEU A 265 -22.73 -6.23 4.43
N LYS A 266 -22.65 -5.93 3.12
CA LYS A 266 -22.55 -4.55 2.63
C LYS A 266 -23.67 -3.69 3.21
N GLY A 267 -23.31 -2.48 3.66
CA GLY A 267 -24.22 -1.51 4.25
C GLY A 267 -24.42 -1.67 5.76
N GLU A 268 -23.96 -2.74 6.39
CA GLU A 268 -24.08 -2.88 7.85
C GLU A 268 -23.23 -1.85 8.60
N ILE A 269 -23.79 -1.29 9.67
CA ILE A 269 -23.15 -0.27 10.50
C ILE A 269 -22.79 -0.85 11.86
N TYR A 270 -21.53 -0.67 12.24
CA TYR A 270 -21.00 -1.08 13.53
C TYR A 270 -20.33 0.10 14.23
N PRO A 271 -20.52 0.28 15.55
CA PRO A 271 -19.57 1.05 16.33
C PRO A 271 -18.22 0.31 16.30
N ALA A 272 -17.13 1.03 16.09
CA ALA A 272 -15.80 0.44 16.01
C ALA A 272 -14.79 1.17 16.89
N HIS A 273 -13.95 0.39 17.55
CA HIS A 273 -12.71 0.87 18.15
C HIS A 273 -11.57 0.53 17.20
N MET A 274 -10.82 1.55 16.80
CA MET A 274 -9.77 1.45 15.80
C MET A 274 -8.44 1.86 16.41
N THR A 275 -7.41 1.07 16.13
CA THR A 275 -6.02 1.42 16.40
C THR A 275 -5.27 1.48 15.08
N ILE A 276 -4.75 2.65 14.71
CA ILE A 276 -3.97 2.83 13.49
C ILE A 276 -2.49 2.98 13.86
N ARG A 277 -1.63 2.20 13.20
CA ARG A 277 -0.16 2.28 13.33
C ARG A 277 0.49 1.73 12.05
N HIS A 278 1.57 2.37 11.58
CA HIS A 278 2.29 1.97 10.35
C HIS A 278 1.37 1.85 9.12
N GLU A 279 0.39 2.76 8.99
CA GLU A 279 -0.67 2.69 7.95
C GLU A 279 -1.53 1.41 8.00
N THR A 280 -1.43 0.60 9.07
CA THR A 280 -2.28 -0.57 9.31
C THR A 280 -3.31 -0.26 10.39
N GLY A 281 -4.57 -0.60 10.13
CA GLY A 281 -5.66 -0.49 11.10
C GLY A 281 -5.99 -1.83 11.77
N MET A 282 -6.07 -1.85 13.10
CA MET A 282 -6.72 -2.92 13.86
C MET A 282 -8.10 -2.43 14.28
N VAL A 283 -9.13 -3.22 13.98
CA VAL A 283 -10.53 -2.84 14.20
C VAL A 283 -11.22 -3.88 15.08
N THR A 284 -11.86 -3.40 16.14
CA THR A 284 -12.78 -4.18 16.96
C THR A 284 -14.19 -3.65 16.75
N LEU A 285 -15.06 -4.47 16.17
CA LEU A 285 -16.47 -4.14 15.94
C LEU A 285 -17.31 -4.47 17.18
N GLY A 286 -18.17 -3.54 17.57
CA GLY A 286 -19.22 -3.79 18.57
C GLY A 286 -20.44 -4.50 17.99
N LYS A 287 -21.59 -4.39 18.66
CA LYS A 287 -22.86 -4.93 18.15
C LYS A 287 -23.37 -4.11 16.95
N LYS A 288 -23.96 -4.78 15.97
CA LYS A 288 -24.59 -4.14 14.81
C LYS A 288 -25.61 -3.10 15.28
N LYS A 289 -25.52 -1.88 14.74
CA LYS A 289 -26.43 -0.77 15.07
C LYS A 289 -27.46 -0.49 13.98
N GLY A 290 -27.23 -0.96 12.76
CA GLY A 290 -28.18 -0.76 11.66
C GLY A 290 -27.63 -1.24 10.32
N THR A 291 -28.39 -0.95 9.27
CA THR A 291 -28.05 -1.27 7.88
C THR A 291 -28.48 -0.12 6.97
N LEU A 292 -27.60 0.27 6.05
CA LEU A 292 -27.92 1.16 4.94
C LEU A 292 -28.36 0.31 3.75
N ALA A 293 -29.66 0.31 3.47
CA ALA A 293 -30.18 -0.35 2.28
C ALA A 293 -29.58 0.29 1.02
N ARG A 294 -29.13 -0.55 0.07
CA ARG A 294 -28.59 -0.12 -1.22
C ARG A 294 -27.43 0.88 -1.09
N LEU A 295 -26.44 0.57 -0.24
CA LEU A 295 -25.20 1.33 -0.17
C LEU A 295 -24.55 1.37 -1.57
N HIS A 296 -24.30 2.57 -2.09
CA HIS A 296 -23.69 2.77 -3.40
C HIS A 296 -22.63 3.88 -3.36
N HIS A 297 -21.83 3.96 -4.44
CA HIS A 297 -20.75 4.93 -4.58
C HIS A 297 -21.15 5.95 -5.64
N GLU A 298 -21.16 7.22 -5.27
CA GLU A 298 -21.27 8.33 -6.21
C GLU A 298 -19.86 8.83 -6.52
N ARG A 299 -19.45 8.78 -7.78
CA ARG A 299 -18.16 9.29 -8.23
C ARG A 299 -18.37 10.55 -9.05
N ARG A 300 -17.79 11.66 -8.61
CA ARG A 300 -17.82 12.90 -9.39
C ARG A 300 -16.73 12.83 -10.45
N ILE A 301 -17.12 13.02 -11.71
CA ILE A 301 -16.17 13.13 -12.82
C ILE A 301 -15.45 14.47 -12.69
N PRO A 302 -14.12 14.52 -12.80
CA PRO A 302 -13.43 15.80 -12.79
C PRO A 302 -13.88 16.66 -13.98
N GLN A 303 -14.48 17.80 -13.68
CA GLN A 303 -14.73 18.86 -14.66
C GLN A 303 -13.40 19.60 -14.85
N TRP A 304 -12.56 19.12 -15.76
CA TRP A 304 -11.40 19.88 -16.22
C TRP A 304 -11.91 20.89 -17.26
N GLN A 305 -12.02 22.16 -16.86
CA GLN A 305 -12.14 23.30 -17.78
C GLN A 305 -10.73 23.76 -18.19
#